data_AF-A0A5C8D065-F1
#
_entry.id   AF-A0A5C8D065-F1
#
_cell.length_a   1.000
_cell.length_b   1.000
_cell.length_c   1.000
_cell.angle_alpha   90.00
_cell.angle_beta   90.00
_cell.angle_gamma   90.00
#
_symmetry.space_group_name_H-M   'P 1'
#
loop_
_entity.id
_entity.type
_entity.pdbx_description
1 polymer ?
#
loop_
_entity_poly.entity_id
_entity_poly.type
_entity_poly.pdbx_seq_one_letter_code
_entity_poly.pdbx_strand_id
1 'polypeptide(L)'
;MRIVTPAIYAALLGGAIYLAIAQNPLPNAIASQPEGAKIAYAVPTDSKSPPVMRVGKRETCRQAVTAKHLSRHQARDHMQLCVAQARVECLRQAIDQKLRGSARRVYVKSCVAA
;
A
#
# COMPACT_ATOMS: atom_id res chain seq x y z
N MET A 1 -28.57 -10.25 -32.69
CA MET A 1 -28.28 -10.83 -31.35
C MET A 1 -26.92 -10.44 -30.74
N ARG A 2 -26.05 -9.64 -31.40
CA ARG A 2 -24.72 -9.28 -30.87
C ARG A 2 -24.65 -7.99 -30.04
N ILE A 3 -25.75 -7.23 -29.95
CA ILE A 3 -25.85 -5.95 -29.20
C ILE A 3 -26.51 -6.16 -27.83
N VAL A 4 -27.24 -7.26 -27.64
CA VAL A 4 -27.96 -7.56 -26.40
C VAL A 4 -26.99 -8.00 -25.29
N THR A 5 -25.92 -8.72 -25.66
CA THR A 5 -24.90 -9.22 -24.74
C THR A 5 -24.15 -8.10 -23.98
N PRO A 6 -23.64 -7.03 -24.63
CA PRO A 6 -22.98 -5.95 -23.89
C PRO A 6 -23.96 -5.15 -23.01
N ALA A 7 -25.22 -5.01 -23.42
CA ALA A 7 -26.24 -4.30 -22.65
C ALA A 7 -26.59 -5.03 -21.34
N ILE A 8 -26.75 -6.36 -21.40
CA ILE A 8 -26.99 -7.19 -20.21
C ILE A 8 -25.76 -7.16 -19.28
N TYR A 9 -24.55 -7.22 -19.85
CA TYR A 9 -23.32 -7.19 -19.06
C TYR A 9 -23.13 -5.84 -18.33
N ALA A 10 -23.45 -4.73 -19.01
CA ALA A 10 -23.41 -3.40 -18.41
C ALA A 10 -24.45 -3.24 -17.28
N ALA A 11 -25.67 -3.78 -17.46
CA ALA A 11 -26.69 -3.75 -16.43
C ALA A 11 -26.32 -4.59 -15.20
N LEU A 12 -25.75 -5.79 -15.40
CA LEU A 12 -25.29 -6.65 -14.32
C LEU A 12 -24.12 -6.03 -13.54
N LEU A 13 -23.13 -5.45 -14.23
CA LEU A 13 -22.02 -4.75 -13.59
C LEU A 13 -22.49 -3.52 -12.82
N GLY A 14 -23.36 -2.70 -13.42
CA GLY A 14 -23.91 -1.51 -12.76
C GLY A 14 -24.71 -1.86 -11.51
N GLY A 15 -25.55 -2.89 -11.57
CA GLY A 15 -26.34 -3.36 -10.42
C GLY A 15 -25.47 -3.87 -9.27
N ALA A 16 -24.41 -4.64 -9.58
CA ALA A 16 -23.48 -5.14 -8.58
C ALA A 16 -22.70 -4.01 -7.88
N ILE A 17 -22.28 -2.98 -8.63
CA ILE A 17 -21.60 -1.80 -8.06
C ILE A 17 -22.57 -1.01 -7.17
N TYR A 18 -23.83 -0.83 -7.58
CA TYR A 18 -24.83 -0.11 -6.80
C TYR A 18 -25.13 -0.78 -5.46
N LEU A 19 -25.30 -2.11 -5.46
CA LEU A 19 -25.49 -2.89 -4.23
C LEU A 19 -24.28 -2.82 -3.29
N ALA A 20 -23.05 -2.77 -3.84
CA ALA A 20 -21.84 -2.63 -3.04
C ALA A 20 -21.71 -1.25 -2.37
N ILE A 21 -22.14 -0.18 -3.04
CA ILE A 21 -22.13 1.18 -2.46
C ILE A 21 -23.24 1.33 -1.40
N ALA A 22 -24.39 0.67 -1.57
CA ALA A 22 -25.50 0.75 -0.62
C ALA A 22 -25.20 0.05 0.73
N GLN A 23 -24.31 -0.93 0.75
CA GLN A 23 -23.94 -1.67 1.98
C GLN A 23 -22.83 -0.99 2.79
N ASN A 24 -22.10 -0.03 2.23
CA ASN A 24 -21.06 0.72 2.94
C ASN A 24 -21.36 2.22 2.89
N PRO A 25 -22.00 2.81 3.93
CA PRO A 25 -22.09 4.26 4.00
C PRO A 25 -20.69 4.86 3.98
N LEU A 26 -20.42 5.75 3.01
CA LEU A 26 -19.18 6.51 2.95
C LEU A 26 -18.93 7.17 4.31
N PRO A 27 -17.71 7.13 4.87
CA PRO A 27 -17.38 7.98 5.99
C PRO A 27 -17.49 9.44 5.52
N ASN A 28 -18.51 10.12 6.03
CA ASN A 28 -18.72 11.56 5.91
C ASN A 28 -17.40 12.28 6.22
N ALA A 29 -16.73 12.78 5.19
CA ALA A 29 -15.65 13.72 5.36
C ALA A 29 -16.26 15.10 5.69
N ILE A 30 -16.57 15.30 6.96
CA ILE A 30 -16.91 16.60 7.51
C ILE A 30 -15.70 17.51 7.30
N ALA A 31 -15.92 18.59 6.55
CA ALA A 31 -14.99 19.68 6.40
C ALA A 31 -14.72 20.32 7.76
N SER A 32 -13.45 20.39 8.16
CA SER A 32 -12.99 21.28 9.22
C SER A 32 -11.52 21.63 8.95
N GLN A 33 -11.32 22.83 8.45
CA GLN A 33 -10.10 23.64 8.48
C GLN A 33 -10.58 25.04 8.92
N PRO A 34 -9.81 25.91 9.62
CA PRO A 34 -8.37 25.92 9.94
C PRO A 34 -8.13 25.79 11.46
N GLU A 35 -6.92 25.57 11.95
CA GLU A 35 -5.98 26.61 12.38
C GLU A 35 -4.69 25.97 12.90
N GLY A 36 -3.58 26.71 12.83
CA GLY A 36 -2.40 26.43 13.64
C GLY A 36 -1.22 25.86 12.86
N ALA A 37 -0.47 26.75 12.23
CA ALA A 37 0.92 26.50 11.90
C ALA A 37 1.69 26.07 13.17
N LYS A 38 2.12 24.81 13.23
CA LYS A 38 3.30 24.39 13.99
C LYS A 38 4.10 23.48 13.09
N ILE A 39 5.14 24.06 12.49
CA ILE A 39 6.28 23.32 11.95
C ILE A 39 6.99 22.73 13.16
N ALA A 40 6.48 21.62 13.68
CA ALA A 40 7.11 20.84 14.73
C ALA A 40 7.73 19.63 14.05
N TYR A 41 9.07 19.58 14.04
CA TYR A 41 9.81 18.36 13.77
C TYR A 41 9.29 17.28 14.73
N ALA A 42 8.42 16.39 14.24
CA ALA A 42 7.93 15.27 15.00
C ALA A 42 9.03 14.21 15.07
N VAL A 43 9.87 14.31 16.10
CA VAL A 43 10.53 13.15 16.70
C VAL A 43 9.40 12.21 17.15
N PRO A 44 9.37 10.95 16.70
CA PRO A 44 8.26 10.06 17.00
C PRO A 44 8.34 9.58 18.45
N THR A 45 7.45 10.08 19.30
CA THR A 45 7.24 9.57 20.66
C THR A 45 6.24 8.42 20.65
N ASP A 46 6.79 7.23 20.87
CA ASP A 46 6.25 6.02 21.49
C ASP A 46 4.74 5.73 21.39
N SER A 47 4.42 4.80 20.49
CA SER A 47 3.31 3.87 20.67
C SER A 47 3.81 2.50 20.25
N LYS A 48 4.35 1.75 21.21
CA LYS A 48 4.38 0.27 21.24
C LYS A 48 4.40 -0.40 19.86
N SER A 49 5.46 -0.14 19.12
CA SER A 49 5.95 -1.01 18.04
C SER A 49 7.43 -1.21 18.35
N PRO A 50 7.95 -2.44 18.26
CA PRO A 50 9.35 -2.67 18.57
C PRO A 50 10.20 -1.72 17.73
N PRO A 51 11.41 -1.34 18.19
CA PRO A 51 12.33 -0.59 17.36
C PRO A 51 12.58 -1.45 16.13
N VAL A 52 11.87 -1.16 15.04
CA VAL A 52 12.22 -1.67 13.73
C VAL A 52 13.51 -0.91 13.45
N MET A 53 14.63 -1.43 13.95
CA MET A 53 15.84 -1.47 13.14
C MET A 53 15.32 -1.86 11.78
N ARG A 54 15.15 -0.86 10.91
CA ARG A 54 14.64 -1.09 9.57
C ARG A 54 15.71 -1.93 8.91
N VAL A 55 15.50 -3.24 9.04
CA VAL A 55 15.97 -4.20 8.10
C VAL A 55 15.12 -3.88 6.90
N GLY A 56 15.78 -3.45 5.83
CA GLY A 56 15.04 -3.05 4.64
C GLY A 56 14.14 -4.15 4.23
N LYS A 57 12.94 -3.81 3.74
CA LYS A 57 12.07 -4.86 3.19
C LYS A 57 12.85 -5.69 2.16
N ARG A 58 13.84 -5.09 1.50
CA ARG A 58 14.84 -5.79 0.70
C ARG A 58 15.73 -6.77 1.48
N GLU A 59 16.30 -6.39 2.62
CA GLU A 59 17.05 -7.28 3.50
C GLU A 59 16.15 -8.38 4.09
N THR A 60 14.90 -8.10 4.44
CA THR A 60 13.89 -9.11 4.81
C THR A 60 13.66 -10.08 3.66
N CYS A 61 13.53 -9.59 2.42
CA CYS A 61 13.44 -10.42 1.23
C CYS A 61 14.68 -11.30 1.04
N ARG A 62 15.89 -10.75 1.28
CA ARG A 62 17.13 -11.54 1.23
C ARG A 62 17.09 -12.67 2.24
N GLN A 63 16.69 -12.40 3.49
CA GLN A 63 16.57 -13.42 4.53
C GLN A 63 15.55 -14.50 4.15
N ALA A 64 14.39 -14.10 3.63
CA ALA A 64 13.35 -15.03 3.18
C ALA A 64 13.80 -15.93 2.03
N VAL A 65 14.59 -15.40 1.09
CA VAL A 65 15.17 -16.18 -0.02
C VAL A 65 16.26 -17.13 0.49
N THR A 66 17.15 -16.66 1.35
CA THR A 66 18.21 -17.49 1.95
C THR A 66 17.62 -18.64 2.78
N ALA A 67 16.56 -18.40 3.54
CA ALA A 67 15.89 -19.40 4.36
C ALA A 67 15.25 -20.54 3.55
N LYS A 68 14.90 -20.30 2.29
CA LYS A 68 14.19 -21.27 1.44
C LYS A 68 15.13 -22.20 0.63
N HIS A 69 16.45 -22.07 0.78
CA HIS A 69 17.47 -22.91 0.11
C HIS A 69 17.17 -23.15 -1.39
N LEU A 70 16.76 -22.10 -2.11
CA LEU A 70 16.37 -22.23 -3.51
C LEU A 70 17.59 -22.37 -4.44
N SER A 71 17.35 -22.99 -5.61
CA SER A 71 18.30 -22.92 -6.72
C SER A 71 18.57 -21.46 -7.14
N ARG A 72 19.73 -21.19 -7.74
CA ARG A 72 20.17 -19.82 -8.07
C ARG A 72 19.15 -19.03 -8.90
N HIS A 73 18.47 -19.69 -9.84
CA HIS A 73 17.45 -19.05 -10.68
C HIS A 73 16.20 -18.71 -9.88
N GLN A 74 15.65 -19.69 -9.15
CA GLN A 74 14.48 -19.49 -8.33
C GLN A 74 14.72 -18.45 -7.21
N ALA A 75 15.92 -18.41 -6.65
CA ALA A 75 16.31 -17.40 -5.67
C ALA A 75 16.25 -15.97 -6.25
N ARG A 76 16.64 -15.78 -7.53
CA ARG A 76 16.55 -14.48 -8.22
C ARG A 76 15.09 -14.09 -8.44
N ASP A 77 14.28 -15.01 -8.91
CA ASP A 77 12.86 -14.76 -9.19
C ASP A 77 12.09 -14.45 -7.91
N HIS A 78 12.31 -15.24 -6.84
CA HIS A 78 11.70 -14.98 -5.55
C HIS A 78 12.16 -13.65 -4.94
N MET A 79 13.44 -13.28 -5.13
CA MET A 79 13.93 -11.99 -4.69
C MET A 79 13.23 -10.84 -5.42
N GLN A 80 13.02 -10.94 -6.74
CA GLN A 80 12.31 -9.93 -7.52
C GLN A 80 10.84 -9.80 -7.10
N LEU A 81 10.16 -10.94 -6.94
CA LEU A 81 8.77 -10.97 -6.47
C LEU A 81 8.63 -10.34 -5.08
N CYS A 82 9.51 -10.71 -4.15
CA CYS A 82 9.45 -10.18 -2.79
C CYS A 82 9.68 -8.66 -2.76
N VAL A 83 10.68 -8.15 -3.52
CA VAL A 83 10.94 -6.70 -3.58
C VAL A 83 9.76 -5.95 -4.22
N ALA A 84 9.11 -6.53 -5.23
CA ALA A 84 7.92 -5.93 -5.84
C ALA A 84 6.74 -5.87 -4.85
N GLN A 85 6.48 -6.95 -4.11
CA GLN A 85 5.45 -6.98 -3.07
C GLN A 85 5.74 -5.97 -1.95
N ALA A 86 6.99 -5.92 -1.50
CA ALA A 86 7.46 -4.94 -0.51
C ALA A 86 7.17 -3.50 -0.94
N ARG A 87 7.37 -3.17 -2.22
CA ARG A 87 7.09 -1.83 -2.75
C ARG A 87 5.60 -1.48 -2.69
N VAL A 88 4.72 -2.44 -2.97
CA VAL A 88 3.27 -2.27 -2.87
C VAL A 88 2.84 -2.08 -1.42
N GLU A 89 3.42 -2.83 -0.49
CA GLU A 89 3.15 -2.65 0.95
C GLU A 89 3.62 -1.27 1.46
N CYS A 90 4.80 -0.81 1.06
CA CYS A 90 5.26 0.55 1.38
C CYS A 90 4.32 1.61 0.80
N LEU A 91 3.82 1.40 -0.41
CA LEU A 91 2.85 2.29 -1.04
C LEU A 91 1.53 2.33 -0.29
N ARG A 92 1.10 1.20 0.28
CA ARG A 92 -0.10 1.09 1.12
C ARG A 92 0.09 1.86 2.42
N GLN A 93 1.18 1.63 3.15
CA GLN A 93 1.51 2.37 4.37
C GLN A 93 1.61 3.88 4.12
N ALA A 94 2.16 4.29 2.98
CA ALA A 94 2.21 5.71 2.62
C ALA A 94 0.82 6.31 2.36
N ILE A 95 -0.12 5.54 1.79
CA ILE A 95 -1.53 5.97 1.65
C ILE A 95 -2.19 6.09 3.02
N ASP A 96 -1.97 5.11 3.89
CA ASP A 96 -2.56 5.09 5.23
C ASP A 96 -2.10 6.29 6.05
N GLN A 97 -0.83 6.72 5.87
CA GLN A 97 -0.28 7.96 6.44
C GLN A 97 -0.67 9.23 5.67
N LYS A 98 -1.56 9.14 4.67
CA LYS A 98 -2.02 10.24 3.82
C LYS A 98 -0.88 10.99 3.10
N LEU A 99 0.24 10.33 2.84
CA LEU A 99 1.36 10.92 2.10
C LEU A 99 0.98 11.08 0.63
N ARG A 100 1.03 12.32 0.13
CA ARG A 100 0.73 12.67 -1.26
C ARG A 100 1.96 13.20 -1.99
N GLY A 101 1.93 13.16 -3.31
CA GLY A 101 2.96 13.77 -4.16
C GLY A 101 4.38 13.22 -3.94
N SER A 102 5.35 14.14 -3.79
CA SER A 102 6.78 13.83 -3.62
C SER A 102 7.08 13.07 -2.32
N ALA A 103 6.40 13.42 -1.22
CA ALA A 103 6.58 12.76 0.08
C ALA A 103 6.30 11.25 0.01
N ARG A 104 5.27 10.85 -0.76
CA ARG A 104 4.95 9.44 -1.01
C ARG A 104 6.09 8.70 -1.70
N ARG A 105 6.72 9.32 -2.70
CA ARG A 105 7.84 8.72 -3.45
C ARG A 105 9.07 8.54 -2.57
N VAL A 106 9.37 9.53 -1.73
CA VAL A 106 10.50 9.47 -0.78
C VAL A 106 10.26 8.39 0.26
N TYR A 107 9.05 8.32 0.84
CA TYR A 107 8.68 7.30 1.82
C TYR A 107 8.78 5.88 1.24
N VAL A 108 8.28 5.66 0.03
CA VAL A 108 8.35 4.32 -0.60
C VAL A 108 9.79 3.94 -0.91
N LYS A 109 10.62 4.89 -1.36
CA LYS A 109 12.04 4.65 -1.62
C LYS A 109 12.78 4.29 -0.33
N SER A 110 12.54 5.02 0.75
CA SER A 110 13.15 4.72 2.05
C SER A 110 12.61 3.41 2.62
N CYS A 111 11.31 3.13 2.56
CA CYS A 111 10.71 1.90 3.08
C CYS A 111 11.17 0.60 2.36
N VAL A 112 11.52 0.68 1.08
CA VAL A 112 12.06 -0.49 0.34
C VAL A 112 13.56 -0.67 0.57
N ALA A 113 14.31 0.42 0.72
CA ALA A 113 15.77 0.42 0.82
C ALA A 113 16.31 0.40 2.25
N ALA A 114 15.53 0.89 3.22
CA ALA A 114 15.85 0.97 4.64
C ALA A 114 15.10 -0.09 5.38
#